data_AF-C1KUY9-F1
#
_entry.id   AF-C1KUY9-F1
#
_cell.length_a   1.000
_cell.length_b   1.000
_cell.length_c   1.000
_cell.angle_alpha   90.00
_cell.angle_beta   90.00
_cell.angle_gamma   90.00
#
_symmetry.space_group_name_H-M   'P 1'
#
loop_
_entity.id
_entity.type
_entity.pdbx_description
1 polymer ?
#
loop_
_entity_poly.entity_id
_entity_poly.type
_entity_poly.pdbx_seq_one_letter_code
_entity_poly.pdbx_strand_id
1 'polypeptide(L)'
;DDADAKDKELMSKLFTVVFKCFKDADWGTCGEMITTKYDITQAKYKQCTCHMACAGEELGMINASGQPEPAKFLEYVNKINNPDIKSQLQLIYDKCQNVKGSEKCDLAEQFAICAFKESPALKERVSTLMEMLVKMKPKSK
;
A
#
# COMPACT_ATOMS: atom_id res chain seq x y z
N ASP A 1 -18.88 -17.82 4.71
CA ASP A 1 -18.24 -17.85 6.04
C ASP A 1 -18.16 -16.46 6.64
N ASP A 2 -18.33 -16.34 7.95
CA ASP A 2 -18.24 -15.05 8.68
C ASP A 2 -16.84 -14.42 8.59
N ALA A 3 -15.79 -15.24 8.41
CA ALA A 3 -14.41 -14.78 8.23
C ALA A 3 -14.23 -14.00 6.91
N ASP A 4 -14.80 -14.51 5.81
CA ASP A 4 -14.75 -13.83 4.51
C ASP A 4 -15.49 -12.49 4.54
N ALA A 5 -16.57 -12.40 5.31
CA ALA A 5 -17.33 -11.15 5.46
C ALA A 5 -16.51 -10.09 6.21
N LYS A 6 -15.79 -10.48 7.27
CA LYS A 6 -14.91 -9.59 8.03
C LYS A 6 -13.72 -9.10 7.20
N ASP A 7 -13.11 -9.99 6.43
CA ASP A 7 -12.02 -9.60 5.52
C ASP A 7 -12.52 -8.63 4.44
N LYS A 8 -13.70 -8.87 3.87
CA LYS A 8 -14.32 -7.94 2.91
C LYS A 8 -14.61 -6.57 3.52
N GLU A 9 -15.13 -6.52 4.75
CA GLU A 9 -15.38 -5.25 5.44
C GLU A 9 -14.08 -4.49 5.70
N LEU A 10 -13.05 -5.18 6.19
CA LEU A 10 -11.72 -4.59 6.42
C LEU A 10 -11.13 -4.05 5.12
N MET A 11 -11.13 -4.86 4.06
CA MET A 11 -10.64 -4.46 2.74
C MET A 11 -11.43 -3.29 2.18
N SER A 12 -12.76 -3.26 2.36
CA SER A 12 -13.58 -2.12 1.93
C SER A 12 -13.16 -0.83 2.62
N LYS A 13 -12.90 -0.86 3.94
CA LYS A 13 -12.41 0.32 4.69
C LYS A 13 -11.04 0.76 4.20
N LEU A 14 -10.12 -0.19 3.99
CA LEU A 14 -8.78 0.10 3.45
C LEU A 14 -8.88 0.74 2.06
N PHE A 15 -9.72 0.20 1.17
CA PHE A 15 -9.93 0.77 -0.15
C PHE A 15 -10.54 2.17 -0.10
N THR A 16 -11.48 2.45 0.80
CA THR A 16 -12.03 3.81 0.96
C THR A 16 -10.93 4.82 1.27
N VAL A 17 -10.00 4.49 2.18
CA VAL A 17 -8.86 5.36 2.51
C VAL A 17 -7.93 5.53 1.31
N VAL A 18 -7.59 4.44 0.63
CA VAL A 18 -6.75 4.49 -0.58
C VAL A 18 -7.40 5.36 -1.65
N PHE A 19 -8.69 5.16 -1.97
CA PHE A 19 -9.38 5.98 -2.97
C PHE A 19 -9.47 7.45 -2.58
N LYS A 20 -9.66 7.76 -1.29
CA LYS A 20 -9.63 9.14 -0.78
C LYS A 20 -8.27 9.78 -1.03
N CYS A 21 -7.19 9.09 -0.67
CA CYS A 21 -5.83 9.61 -0.84
C CYS A 21 -5.38 9.68 -2.29
N PHE A 22 -5.81 8.75 -3.15
CA PHE A 22 -5.46 8.69 -4.58
C PHE A 22 -6.47 9.38 -5.50
N LYS A 23 -7.41 10.17 -4.96
CA LYS A 23 -8.48 10.81 -5.74
C LYS A 23 -7.95 11.63 -6.93
N ASP A 24 -6.85 12.35 -6.69
CA ASP A 24 -6.19 13.23 -7.67
C ASP A 24 -4.87 12.64 -8.21
N ALA A 25 -4.61 11.35 -7.94
CA ALA A 25 -3.39 10.69 -8.40
C ALA A 25 -3.40 10.49 -9.91
N ASP A 26 -2.24 10.59 -10.56
CA ASP A 26 -2.06 10.06 -11.91
C ASP A 26 -2.01 8.53 -11.86
N TRP A 27 -3.16 7.89 -12.10
CA TRP A 27 -3.30 6.44 -12.08
C TRP A 27 -2.49 5.74 -13.18
N GLY A 28 -2.14 6.42 -14.26
CA GLY A 28 -1.23 5.88 -15.28
C GLY A 28 0.18 5.75 -14.72
N THR A 29 0.71 6.85 -14.17
CA THR A 29 2.05 6.89 -13.56
C THR A 29 2.14 6.01 -12.31
N CYS A 30 1.13 6.03 -11.42
CA CYS A 30 1.11 5.16 -10.23
C CYS A 30 0.90 3.68 -10.58
N GLY A 31 0.16 3.39 -11.65
CA GLY A 31 0.05 2.05 -12.20
C GLY A 31 1.38 1.53 -12.72
N GLU A 32 2.12 2.37 -13.46
CA GLU A 32 3.45 2.05 -13.97
C GLU A 32 4.44 1.73 -12.83
N MET A 33 4.42 2.52 -11.75
CA MET A 33 5.28 2.31 -10.57
C MET A 33 5.16 0.89 -9.98
N ILE A 34 3.94 0.35 -9.94
CA ILE A 34 3.66 -0.94 -9.30
C ILE A 34 3.89 -2.11 -10.28
N THR A 35 3.42 -1.95 -11.51
CA THR A 35 3.35 -3.04 -12.51
C THR A 35 4.68 -3.31 -13.20
N THR A 36 5.58 -2.34 -13.20
CA THR A 36 6.86 -2.49 -13.91
C THR A 36 7.97 -3.01 -12.99
N LYS A 37 9.06 -3.47 -13.61
CA LYS A 37 10.33 -3.73 -12.92
C LYS A 37 11.13 -2.44 -12.67
N TYR A 38 10.58 -1.27 -13.01
CA TYR A 38 11.30 -0.01 -12.92
C TYR A 38 11.55 0.37 -11.47
N ASP A 39 12.63 1.13 -11.28
CA ASP A 39 13.03 1.67 -9.99
C ASP A 39 11.96 2.63 -9.48
N ILE A 40 11.35 2.29 -8.34
CA ILE A 40 10.26 3.10 -7.75
C ILE A 40 10.76 4.42 -7.16
N THR A 41 12.08 4.59 -7.04
CA THR A 41 12.71 5.84 -6.56
C THR A 41 12.76 6.95 -7.62
N GLN A 42 12.32 6.67 -8.86
CA GLN A 42 12.29 7.68 -9.91
C GLN A 42 11.38 8.85 -9.52
N ALA A 43 11.84 10.07 -9.77
CA ALA A 43 11.16 11.31 -9.39
C ALA A 43 9.69 11.40 -9.87
N LYS A 44 9.36 10.83 -11.03
CA LYS A 44 7.99 10.78 -11.55
C LYS A 44 7.01 10.02 -10.65
N TYR A 45 7.50 9.13 -9.77
CA TYR A 45 6.67 8.34 -8.87
C TYR A 45 6.53 8.95 -7.47
N LYS A 46 7.23 10.05 -7.17
CA LYS A 46 7.18 10.69 -5.84
C LYS A 46 5.76 11.08 -5.42
N GLN A 47 4.93 11.52 -6.38
CA GLN A 47 3.52 11.80 -6.10
C GLN A 47 2.77 10.54 -5.61
N CYS A 48 3.01 9.39 -6.23
CA CYS A 48 2.39 8.13 -5.88
C CYS A 48 2.83 7.64 -4.49
N THR A 49 4.11 7.80 -4.15
CA THR A 49 4.62 7.46 -2.81
C THR A 49 4.07 8.42 -1.74
N CYS A 50 3.86 9.69 -2.07
CA CYS A 50 3.12 10.61 -1.20
C CYS A 50 1.63 10.23 -1.01
N HIS A 51 0.96 9.73 -2.05
CA HIS A 51 -0.41 9.21 -1.89
C HIS A 51 -0.46 7.95 -1.01
N MET A 52 0.56 7.09 -1.07
CA MET A 52 0.73 5.97 -0.12
C MET A 52 0.96 6.48 1.31
N ALA A 53 1.77 7.53 1.47
CA ALA A 53 1.99 8.15 2.78
C ALA A 53 0.69 8.72 3.38
N CYS A 54 -0.13 9.40 2.57
CA CYS A 54 -1.47 9.85 2.99
C CYS A 54 -2.32 8.69 3.54
N ALA A 55 -2.33 7.55 2.83
CA ALA A 55 -3.08 6.39 3.29
C ALA A 55 -2.50 5.83 4.60
N GLY A 56 -1.17 5.79 4.72
CA GLY A 56 -0.49 5.41 5.96
C GLY A 56 -0.85 6.30 7.14
N GLU A 57 -0.96 7.61 6.94
CA GLU A 57 -1.39 8.57 7.97
C GLU A 57 -2.84 8.36 8.38
N GLU A 58 -3.75 8.25 7.41
CA GLU A 58 -5.19 8.03 7.66
C GLU A 58 -5.47 6.70 8.37
N LEU A 59 -4.61 5.70 8.16
CA LEU A 59 -4.66 4.40 8.86
C LEU A 59 -3.88 4.39 10.18
N GLY A 60 -3.22 5.49 10.53
CA GLY A 60 -2.39 5.61 11.72
C GLY A 60 -1.10 4.77 11.68
N MET A 61 -0.70 4.26 10.52
CA MET A 61 0.59 3.57 10.30
C MET A 61 1.76 4.54 10.17
N ILE A 62 1.48 5.83 9.93
CA ILE A 62 2.43 6.93 9.96
C ILE A 62 1.84 7.99 10.90
N ASN A 63 2.63 8.45 11.88
CA ASN A 63 2.17 9.45 12.83
C ASN A 63 2.31 10.89 12.29
N ALA A 64 1.81 11.87 13.05
CA ALA A 64 1.85 13.28 12.67
C ALA A 64 3.28 13.81 12.42
N SER A 65 4.27 13.28 13.14
CA SER A 65 5.70 13.57 12.98
C SER A 65 6.33 12.88 11.77
N GLY A 66 5.58 12.05 11.05
CA GLY A 66 6.02 11.34 9.86
C GLY A 66 6.87 10.10 10.14
N GLN A 67 6.75 9.54 11.34
CA GLN A 67 7.44 8.31 11.73
C GLN A 67 6.51 7.11 11.57
N PRO A 68 7.07 5.92 11.29
CA PRO A 68 6.27 4.70 11.21
C PRO A 68 5.69 4.33 12.58
N GLU A 69 4.50 3.73 12.56
CA GLU A 69 3.82 3.16 13.72
C GLU A 69 3.63 1.64 13.52
N PRO A 70 4.67 0.81 13.72
CA PRO A 70 4.61 -0.62 13.45
C PRO A 70 3.49 -1.36 14.18
N ALA A 71 3.18 -0.95 15.42
CA ALA A 71 2.10 -1.53 16.20
C ALA A 71 0.74 -1.41 15.50
N LYS A 72 0.52 -0.31 14.77
CA LYS A 72 -0.70 -0.09 13.99
C LYS A 72 -0.73 -0.99 12.77
N PHE A 73 0.38 -1.17 12.07
CA PHE A 73 0.45 -2.15 10.98
C PHE A 73 0.12 -3.57 11.48
N LEU A 74 0.74 -4.00 12.58
CA LEU A 74 0.48 -5.32 13.17
C LEU A 74 -0.99 -5.51 13.59
N GLU A 75 -1.65 -4.45 14.05
CA GLU A 75 -3.09 -4.46 14.35
C GLU A 75 -3.92 -4.88 13.12
N TYR A 76 -3.59 -4.35 11.93
CA TYR A 76 -4.25 -4.73 10.67
C TYR A 76 -3.93 -6.16 10.25
N VAL A 77 -2.66 -6.58 10.36
CA VAL A 77 -2.26 -7.97 10.05
C VAL A 77 -3.06 -8.97 10.88
N ASN A 78 -3.27 -8.68 12.17
CA ASN A 78 -4.01 -9.55 13.08
C ASN A 78 -5.50 -9.62 12.78
N LYS A 79 -6.08 -8.61 12.12
CA LYS A 79 -7.51 -8.59 11.73
C LYS A 79 -7.81 -9.38 10.46
N ILE A 80 -6.79 -9.75 9.68
CA ILE A 80 -6.95 -10.51 8.45
C ILE A 80 -7.11 -12.00 8.79
N ASN A 81 -8.14 -12.61 8.22
CA ASN A 81 -8.46 -14.02 8.42
C ASN A 81 -7.88 -14.90 7.30
N ASN A 82 -7.78 -14.37 6.07
CA ASN A 82 -7.17 -15.07 4.95
C ASN A 82 -5.69 -15.41 5.25
N PRO A 83 -5.34 -16.71 5.38
CA PRO A 83 -4.02 -17.12 5.84
C PRO A 83 -2.91 -16.74 4.85
N ASP A 84 -3.18 -16.74 3.55
CA ASP A 84 -2.20 -16.37 2.53
C ASP A 84 -1.86 -14.88 2.61
N ILE A 85 -2.89 -14.02 2.68
CA ILE A 85 -2.68 -12.57 2.83
C ILE A 85 -1.99 -12.28 4.17
N LYS A 86 -2.45 -12.89 5.25
CA LYS A 86 -1.88 -12.70 6.59
C LYS A 86 -0.40 -13.08 6.64
N SER A 87 -0.03 -14.22 6.08
CA SER A 87 1.36 -14.69 6.04
C SER A 87 2.28 -13.71 5.29
N GLN A 88 1.84 -13.21 4.13
CA GLN A 88 2.61 -12.22 3.38
C GLN A 88 2.78 -10.90 4.15
N LEU A 89 1.73 -10.42 4.82
CA LEU A 89 1.80 -9.18 5.59
C LEU A 89 2.60 -9.35 6.89
N GLN A 90 2.56 -10.53 7.52
CA GLN A 90 3.42 -10.84 8.66
C GLN A 90 4.89 -10.83 8.26
N LEU A 91 5.24 -11.42 7.12
CA LEU A 91 6.61 -11.37 6.58
C LEU A 91 7.07 -9.92 6.37
N ILE A 92 6.21 -9.07 5.81
CA ILE A 92 6.49 -7.65 5.62
C ILE A 92 6.67 -6.94 6.96
N TYR A 93 5.83 -7.21 7.96
CA TYR A 93 6.01 -6.65 9.30
C TYR A 93 7.39 -7.03 9.87
N ASP A 94 7.72 -8.31 9.87
CA ASP A 94 8.96 -8.82 10.46
C ASP A 94 10.20 -8.22 9.81
N LYS A 95 10.16 -7.96 8.49
CA LYS A 95 11.29 -7.48 7.70
C LYS A 95 11.36 -5.96 7.53
N CYS A 96 10.21 -5.29 7.42
CA CYS A 96 10.12 -3.91 6.95
C CYS A 96 9.65 -2.91 8.02
N GLN A 97 9.25 -3.36 9.21
CA GLN A 97 8.73 -2.45 10.26
C GLN A 97 9.70 -1.35 10.70
N ASN A 98 11.00 -1.57 10.56
CA ASN A 98 12.04 -0.64 10.99
C ASN A 98 12.57 0.27 9.87
N VAL A 99 11.93 0.23 8.69
CA VAL A 99 12.27 1.12 7.59
C VAL A 99 12.10 2.58 8.03
N LYS A 100 13.02 3.43 7.60
CA LYS A 100 13.04 4.85 7.88
C LYS A 100 12.96 5.65 6.58
N GLY A 101 12.43 6.85 6.67
CA GLY A 101 12.49 7.85 5.62
C GLY A 101 12.85 9.22 6.21
N SER A 102 13.40 10.08 5.37
CA SER A 102 13.67 11.49 5.66
C SER A 102 12.39 12.31 5.84
N GLU A 103 11.31 11.91 5.16
CA GLU A 103 9.98 12.50 5.20
C GLU A 103 8.91 11.42 4.97
N LYS A 104 7.63 11.75 5.13
CA LYS A 104 6.51 10.80 5.03
C LYS A 104 6.44 10.06 3.70
N CYS A 105 6.63 10.77 2.59
CA CYS A 105 6.60 10.16 1.26
C CYS A 105 7.79 9.22 1.04
N ASP A 106 8.98 9.61 1.54
CA ASP A 106 10.18 8.77 1.49
C ASP A 106 10.02 7.52 2.38
N LEU A 107 9.43 7.66 3.57
CA LEU A 107 9.10 6.51 4.42
C LEU A 107 8.18 5.52 3.69
N ALA A 108 7.12 6.01 3.04
CA ALA A 108 6.20 5.17 2.28
C ALA A 108 6.87 4.53 1.06
N GLU A 109 7.77 5.25 0.38
CA GLU A 109 8.59 4.71 -0.72
C GLU A 109 9.48 3.57 -0.22
N GLN A 110 10.32 3.82 0.79
CA GLN A 110 11.23 2.82 1.34
C GLN A 110 10.47 1.59 1.88
N PHE A 111 9.31 1.81 2.50
CA PHE A 111 8.47 0.71 2.97
C PHE A 111 7.92 -0.10 1.79
N ALA A 112 7.46 0.55 0.71
CA ALA A 112 6.98 -0.14 -0.49
C ALA A 112 8.09 -0.92 -1.19
N ILE A 113 9.32 -0.37 -1.27
CA ILE A 113 10.51 -1.10 -1.76
C ILE A 113 10.71 -2.38 -0.97
N CYS A 114 10.75 -2.27 0.36
CA CYS A 114 10.97 -3.41 1.23
C CYS A 114 9.83 -4.43 1.10
N ALA A 115 8.58 -3.98 1.17
CA ALA A 115 7.41 -4.86 1.11
C ALA A 115 7.34 -5.65 -0.20
N PHE A 116 7.57 -5.01 -1.34
CA PHE A 116 7.55 -5.67 -2.64
C PHE A 116 8.76 -6.56 -2.91
N LYS A 117 9.90 -6.28 -2.27
CA LYS A 117 11.07 -7.15 -2.31
C LYS A 117 10.86 -8.42 -1.49
N GLU A 118 10.34 -8.29 -0.27
CA GLU A 118 10.15 -9.42 0.65
C GLU A 118 8.91 -10.24 0.30
N SER A 119 7.89 -9.64 -0.32
CA SER A 119 6.69 -10.32 -0.79
C SER A 119 6.39 -10.06 -2.28
N PRO A 120 7.04 -10.79 -3.19
CA PRO A 120 6.72 -10.75 -4.62
C PRO A 120 5.25 -11.12 -4.89
N ALA A 121 4.68 -12.04 -4.11
CA ALA A 121 3.28 -12.43 -4.21
C ALA A 121 2.33 -11.28 -3.88
N LEU A 122 2.66 -10.44 -2.87
CA LEU A 122 1.89 -9.23 -2.62
C LEU A 122 2.04 -8.23 -3.76
N LYS A 123 3.26 -8.03 -4.28
CA LYS A 123 3.50 -7.16 -5.45
C LYS A 123 2.60 -7.58 -6.63
N GLU A 124 2.55 -8.87 -6.93
CA GLU A 124 1.70 -9.40 -8.02
C GLU A 124 0.22 -9.10 -7.78
N ARG A 125 -0.30 -9.36 -6.57
CA ARG A 125 -1.70 -9.06 -6.21
C ARG A 125 -2.04 -7.58 -6.36
N VAL A 126 -1.16 -6.69 -5.90
CA VAL A 126 -1.36 -5.23 -6.01
C VAL A 126 -1.28 -4.79 -7.47
N SER A 127 -0.36 -5.35 -8.26
CA SER A 127 -0.27 -5.11 -9.71
C SER A 127 -1.57 -5.50 -10.43
N THR A 128 -2.08 -6.71 -10.21
CA THR A 128 -3.34 -7.17 -10.82
C THR A 128 -4.51 -6.27 -10.45
N LEU A 129 -4.61 -5.88 -9.17
CA LEU A 129 -5.64 -4.94 -8.73
C LEU A 129 -5.52 -3.59 -9.44
N MET A 130 -4.31 -3.04 -9.53
CA MET A 130 -4.06 -1.75 -10.15
C MET A 130 -4.39 -1.78 -11.65
N GLU A 131 -4.03 -2.86 -12.35
CA GLU A 131 -4.43 -3.05 -13.76
C GLU A 131 -5.94 -3.06 -13.95
N MET A 132 -6.68 -3.72 -13.05
CA MET A 132 -8.15 -3.72 -13.09
C MET A 132 -8.69 -2.31 -12.87
N LEU A 133 -8.16 -1.56 -11.90
CA LEU A 133 -8.58 -0.19 -11.61
C LEU A 133 -8.30 0.77 -12.77
N VAL A 134 -7.14 0.68 -13.41
CA VAL A 134 -6.77 1.47 -14.59
C VAL A 134 -7.69 1.14 -15.77
N LYS A 135 -8.06 -0.13 -15.97
CA LYS A 135 -9.00 -0.55 -17.01
C LYS A 135 -10.44 -0.09 -16.75
N MET A 136 -10.84 0.02 -15.48
CA MET A 136 -12.20 0.42 -15.09
C MET A 136 -12.39 1.94 -15.04
N LYS A 137 -11.33 2.74 -14.87
CA LYS A 137 -11.46 4.19 -14.98
C LYS A 137 -11.74 4.57 -16.44
N PRO A 138 -12.79 5.34 -16.74
CA PRO A 138 -12.98 5.87 -18.08
C PRO A 138 -11.73 6.67 -18.44
N LYS A 139 -11.18 6.45 -19.65
CA LYS A 139 -10.15 7.33 -20.21
C LYS A 139 -10.73 8.74 -20.15
N SER A 140 -10.23 9.58 -19.23
CA SER A 140 -10.53 11.00 -19.27
C SER A 140 -10.18 11.48 -20.68
N LYS A 141 -11.22 11.92 -21.40
CA LYS A 141 -11.06 12.60 -22.69
C LYS A 141 -10.42 13.96 -22.47
#